data_AF-A0A9P7YP23-F1
#
_entry.id   AF-A0A9P7YP23-F1
#
_cell.length_a   1.000
_cell.length_b   1.000
_cell.length_c   1.000
_cell.angle_alpha   90.00
_cell.angle_beta   90.00
_cell.angle_gamma   90.00
#
_symmetry.space_group_name_H-M   'P 1'
#
loop_
_entity.id
_entity.type
_entity.pdbx_description
1 polymer ?
#
loop_
_entity_poly.entity_id
_entity_poly.type
_entity_poly.pdbx_seq_one_letter_code
_entity_poly.pdbx_strand_id
1 'polypeptide(L)'
;MGMSEDDRDLVKGLTCNFCMYEFEGEPYSTWLDTPWSGVFRSNAIPFHPDSRSDKSEFCGIFPYWLSKMNHSCDPNAQQSWNTETGAVSLYSIRKIQKDEEVTISYVPNNRIDPIYLYQHFGIRCSCRYCALPHDSEYRIARDIDRYHIEVIGAALGKLAAMDTTKVNYGKACVLGRVLWSIFDMEDSRDWRRARLMYDMFFLNLRHENFTGAGYFASLATVAYRDCEGFNCAKFGEIRRALLAEIGEVDHLKMEVWVCHMEQTAIGLHKYMEEYDDLERAIDDLFNANDWPMKDPRKMRRFAVTYALRVNSSVML
;
A
#
# COMPACT_ATOMS: atom_id res chain seq x y z
N MET A 1 23.44 -9.11 7.02
CA MET A 1 23.72 -9.99 8.18
C MET A 1 22.38 -10.46 8.68
N GLY A 2 22.11 -11.76 8.64
CA GLY A 2 20.83 -12.31 9.10
C GLY A 2 20.73 -12.25 10.63
N MET A 3 19.53 -12.04 11.14
CA MET A 3 19.23 -12.15 12.57
C MET A 3 19.66 -13.52 13.11
N SER A 4 20.32 -13.53 14.27
CA SER A 4 20.77 -14.75 14.94
C SER A 4 19.57 -15.60 15.40
N GLU A 5 19.78 -16.90 15.62
CA GLU A 5 18.73 -17.77 16.17
C GLU A 5 18.23 -17.26 17.54
N ASP A 6 19.12 -16.70 18.36
CA ASP A 6 18.77 -16.11 19.66
C ASP A 6 17.91 -14.84 19.50
N ASP A 7 18.16 -14.00 18.48
CA ASP A 7 17.30 -12.85 18.18
C ASP A 7 15.92 -13.27 17.65
N ARG A 8 15.86 -14.37 16.88
CA ARG A 8 14.58 -14.96 16.46
C ARG A 8 13.80 -15.50 17.65
N ASP A 9 14.48 -16.08 18.63
CA ASP A 9 13.84 -16.60 19.84
C ASP A 9 13.46 -15.50 20.85
N LEU A 10 14.18 -14.37 20.88
CA LEU A 10 13.74 -13.14 21.57
C LEU A 10 12.52 -12.50 20.90
N VAL A 11 12.48 -12.49 19.56
CA VAL A 11 11.28 -12.09 18.80
C VAL A 11 10.13 -13.09 19.00
N LYS A 12 10.40 -14.39 19.16
CA LYS A 12 9.39 -15.37 19.61
C LYS A 12 8.98 -15.15 21.07
N GLY A 13 9.86 -14.71 21.95
CA GLY A 13 9.52 -14.37 23.35
C GLY A 13 8.70 -13.08 23.48
N LEU A 14 8.83 -12.17 22.52
CA LEU A 14 7.99 -11.00 22.31
C LEU A 14 6.91 -11.23 21.25
N THR A 15 6.71 -12.47 20.77
CA THR A 15 5.49 -12.78 20.05
C THR A 15 4.38 -12.50 21.03
N CYS A 16 3.59 -11.47 20.73
CA CYS A 16 2.18 -11.68 20.88
C CYS A 16 1.87 -12.84 19.92
N ASN A 17 2.03 -14.07 20.41
CA ASN A 17 1.10 -15.11 20.09
C ASN A 17 -0.25 -14.49 20.49
N PHE A 18 -0.86 -13.77 19.56
CA PHE A 18 -2.29 -13.78 19.37
C PHE A 18 -2.62 -15.25 19.09
N CYS A 19 -2.54 -16.07 20.13
CA CYS A 19 -3.14 -17.38 20.15
C CYS A 19 -4.62 -17.10 19.99
N MET A 20 -5.10 -17.21 18.76
CA MET A 20 -6.35 -17.91 18.57
C MET A 20 -6.13 -19.31 19.14
N TYR A 21 -6.35 -19.47 20.44
CA TYR A 21 -6.68 -20.79 20.95
C TYR A 21 -8.07 -21.08 20.41
N GLU A 22 -8.19 -22.06 19.52
CA GLU A 22 -9.46 -22.75 19.34
C GLU A 22 -9.79 -23.44 20.67
N PHE A 23 -10.66 -22.82 21.47
CA PHE A 23 -11.38 -23.51 22.51
C PHE A 23 -12.84 -23.54 22.04
N GLU A 24 -13.33 -24.75 21.71
CA GLU A 24 -14.73 -25.02 21.37
C GLU A 24 -15.31 -24.27 20.15
N GLY A 25 -14.49 -23.90 19.16
CA GLY A 25 -14.99 -23.48 17.84
C GLY A 25 -15.49 -22.04 17.73
N GLU A 26 -15.19 -21.17 18.71
CA GLU A 26 -15.52 -19.74 18.67
C GLU A 26 -14.23 -18.89 18.83
N PRO A 27 -13.92 -17.94 17.92
CA PRO A 27 -12.71 -17.13 18.02
C PRO A 27 -12.87 -16.06 19.10
N TYR A 28 -12.43 -16.34 20.32
CA TYR A 28 -12.31 -15.36 21.39
C TYR A 28 -10.85 -14.93 21.59
N SER A 29 -10.56 -13.64 21.43
CA SER A 29 -9.31 -13.05 21.92
C SER A 29 -9.36 -13.00 23.44
N THR A 30 -8.85 -14.02 24.13
CA THR A 30 -8.69 -14.01 25.60
C THR A 30 -7.41 -13.25 25.94
N TRP A 31 -7.56 -11.93 26.05
CA TRP A 31 -6.50 -11.10 26.58
C TRP A 31 -6.25 -11.51 28.04
N LEU A 32 -5.02 -11.88 28.36
CA LEU A 32 -4.59 -11.98 29.76
C LEU A 32 -4.91 -10.64 30.43
N ASP A 33 -5.76 -10.65 31.46
CA ASP A 33 -6.12 -9.45 32.21
C ASP A 33 -4.99 -9.13 33.19
N THR A 34 -3.99 -8.39 32.70
CA THR A 34 -2.84 -7.94 33.47
C THR A 34 -2.89 -6.42 33.61
N PRO A 35 -2.21 -5.84 34.61
CA PRO A 35 -2.09 -4.39 34.73
C PRO A 35 -1.51 -3.69 33.48
N TRP A 36 -0.80 -4.43 32.63
CA TRP A 36 -0.14 -3.92 31.44
C TRP A 36 -0.94 -4.10 30.15
N SER A 37 -2.06 -4.84 30.21
CA SER A 37 -2.82 -5.20 29.01
C SER A 37 -3.39 -3.98 28.29
N GLY A 38 -3.79 -2.93 29.03
CA GLY A 38 -4.20 -1.66 28.44
C GLY A 38 -3.06 -0.93 27.72
N VAL A 39 -1.86 -0.93 28.29
CA VAL A 39 -0.67 -0.31 27.70
C VAL A 39 -0.31 -1.03 26.40
N PHE A 40 -0.27 -2.36 26.43
CA PHE A 40 0.04 -3.14 25.23
C PHE A 40 -1.01 -2.93 24.13
N ARG A 41 -2.31 -3.02 24.45
CA ARG A 41 -3.40 -2.83 23.47
C ARG A 41 -3.35 -1.50 22.73
N SER A 42 -2.97 -0.43 23.43
CA SER A 42 -2.98 0.93 22.87
C SER A 42 -1.66 1.31 22.18
N ASN A 43 -0.57 0.58 22.41
CA ASN A 43 0.77 0.96 21.94
C ASN A 43 1.46 -0.11 21.07
N ALA A 44 0.92 -1.33 21.00
CA ALA A 44 1.45 -2.38 20.14
C ALA A 44 1.19 -2.01 18.67
N ILE A 45 2.26 -1.90 17.90
CA ILE A 45 2.22 -1.54 16.49
C ILE A 45 2.41 -2.82 15.68
N PRO A 46 1.43 -3.19 14.85
CA PRO A 46 1.58 -4.35 13.98
C PRO A 46 2.68 -4.10 12.93
N PHE A 47 3.48 -5.14 12.64
CA PHE A 47 4.52 -5.09 11.62
C PHE A 47 4.62 -6.41 10.86
N HIS A 48 5.27 -6.37 9.69
CA HIS A 48 5.40 -7.51 8.78
C HIS A 48 6.88 -7.86 8.59
N PRO A 49 7.41 -8.88 9.28
CA PRO A 49 8.77 -9.34 9.05
C PRO A 49 8.95 -10.04 7.70
N ASP A 50 7.86 -10.39 7.01
CA ASP A 50 7.87 -10.94 5.64
C ASP A 50 7.03 -10.04 4.71
N SER A 51 7.62 -9.57 3.61
CA SER A 51 7.07 -8.59 2.66
C SER A 51 5.91 -9.12 1.80
N ARG A 52 5.46 -10.37 2.05
CA ARG A 52 4.52 -11.12 1.19
C ARG A 52 3.10 -11.25 1.74
N SER A 53 2.83 -10.81 2.97
CA SER A 53 1.50 -10.90 3.60
C SER A 53 0.96 -9.53 3.97
N ASP A 54 -0.28 -9.23 3.55
CA ASP A 54 -1.03 -8.03 3.96
C ASP A 54 -1.62 -8.18 5.39
N LYS A 55 -1.44 -9.34 6.06
CA LYS A 55 -1.82 -9.56 7.46
C LYS A 55 -0.59 -9.60 8.35
N SER A 56 -0.52 -8.72 9.35
CA SER A 56 0.56 -8.66 10.31
C SER A 56 0.32 -9.70 11.41
N GLU A 57 1.15 -10.74 11.43
CA GLU A 57 1.14 -11.74 12.52
C GLU A 57 1.96 -11.28 13.73
N PHE A 58 2.68 -10.15 13.60
CA PHE A 58 3.60 -9.65 14.59
C PHE A 58 3.22 -8.24 15.03
N CYS A 59 3.52 -7.92 16.29
CA CYS A 59 3.41 -6.57 16.82
C CYS A 59 4.58 -6.25 17.73
N GLY A 60 4.98 -4.98 17.78
CA GLY A 60 6.09 -4.49 18.59
C GLY A 60 5.72 -3.25 19.38
N ILE A 61 6.47 -2.98 20.46
CA ILE A 61 6.34 -1.76 21.26
C ILE A 61 7.49 -0.83 20.91
N PHE A 62 7.17 0.39 20.51
CA PHE A 62 8.14 1.38 20.02
C PHE A 62 8.01 2.69 20.80
N PRO A 63 8.49 2.73 22.07
CA PRO A 63 8.06 3.70 23.08
C PRO A 63 8.58 5.13 22.85
N TYR A 64 9.64 5.29 22.06
CA TYR A 64 10.29 6.60 21.91
C TYR A 64 9.49 7.58 21.05
N TRP A 65 9.08 7.18 19.86
CA TRP A 65 8.46 8.09 18.88
C TRP A 65 7.10 7.57 18.41
N LEU A 66 7.02 6.33 17.95
CA LEU A 66 5.82 5.80 17.29
C LEU A 66 4.64 5.63 18.25
N SER A 67 4.86 5.12 19.46
CA SER A 67 3.81 5.02 20.49
C SER A 67 3.30 6.39 20.99
N LYS A 68 3.95 7.50 20.62
CA LYS A 68 3.49 8.87 20.95
C LYS A 68 2.65 9.52 19.86
N MET A 69 2.61 8.95 18.65
CA MET A 69 1.91 9.56 17.52
C MET A 69 0.42 9.32 17.64
N ASN A 70 -0.38 10.38 17.55
CA ASN A 70 -1.83 10.28 17.60
C ASN A 70 -2.44 9.78 16.28
N HIS A 71 -3.67 9.28 16.39
CA HIS A 71 -4.48 8.88 15.24
C HIS A 71 -5.02 10.09 14.47
N SER A 72 -4.98 10.02 13.14
CA SER A 72 -5.84 10.79 12.26
C SER A 72 -6.46 9.89 11.20
N CYS A 73 -7.76 10.08 10.93
CA CYS A 73 -8.41 9.46 9.78
C CYS A 73 -7.87 10.00 8.45
N ASP A 74 -7.11 11.08 8.45
CA ASP A 74 -6.42 11.64 7.30
C ASP A 74 -4.98 12.00 7.70
N PRO A 75 -4.12 10.97 7.84
CA PRO A 75 -2.81 11.10 8.45
C PRO A 75 -1.84 11.89 7.57
N ASN A 76 -0.71 12.29 8.14
CA ASN A 76 0.37 12.94 7.41
C ASN A 76 1.68 12.16 7.40
N ALA A 77 1.74 11.07 8.15
CA ALA A 77 2.82 10.12 8.13
C ALA A 77 2.29 8.68 8.07
N GLN A 78 3.17 7.78 7.63
CA GLN A 78 2.99 6.35 7.70
C GLN A 78 4.24 5.70 8.27
N GLN A 79 4.04 4.56 8.92
CA GLN A 79 5.13 3.69 9.37
C GLN A 79 5.39 2.58 8.37
N SER A 80 6.66 2.17 8.24
CA SER A 80 7.07 0.99 7.48
C SER A 80 8.12 0.21 8.25
N TRP A 81 7.98 -1.12 8.25
CA TRP A 81 8.94 -2.02 8.88
C TRP A 81 10.04 -2.39 7.89
N ASN A 82 11.28 -2.20 8.32
CA ASN A 82 12.44 -2.61 7.56
C ASN A 82 12.99 -3.94 8.10
N THR A 83 12.84 -5.00 7.31
CA THR A 83 13.25 -6.36 7.67
C THR A 83 14.77 -6.53 7.80
N GLU A 84 15.56 -5.73 7.08
CA GLU A 84 17.03 -5.84 7.09
C GLU A 84 17.64 -5.22 8.36
N THR A 85 17.08 -4.10 8.81
CA THR A 85 17.54 -3.38 10.00
C THR A 85 16.79 -3.76 11.27
N GLY A 86 15.65 -4.44 11.15
CA GLY A 86 14.79 -4.76 12.29
C GLY A 86 14.19 -3.53 12.96
N ALA A 87 13.92 -2.47 12.18
CA ALA A 87 13.46 -1.18 12.68
C ALA A 87 12.19 -0.72 11.96
N VAL A 88 11.34 0.03 12.68
CA VAL A 88 10.24 0.79 12.07
C VAL A 88 10.74 2.18 11.71
N SER A 89 10.56 2.55 10.46
CA SER A 89 10.78 3.90 9.95
C SER A 89 9.45 4.64 9.79
N LEU A 90 9.49 5.96 9.89
CA LEU A 90 8.35 6.84 9.68
C LEU A 90 8.61 7.73 8.46
N TYR A 91 7.62 7.82 7.57
CA TYR A 91 7.70 8.59 6.35
C TYR A 91 6.52 9.56 6.27
N SER A 92 6.78 10.81 5.90
CA SER A 92 5.72 11.77 5.59
C SER A 92 5.06 11.39 4.26
N ILE A 93 3.73 11.28 4.24
CA ILE A 93 2.96 10.96 3.02
C ILE A 93 2.40 12.21 2.33
N ARG A 94 2.58 13.37 2.97
CA ARG A 94 2.31 14.71 2.43
C ARG A 94 3.19 15.74 3.13
N LYS A 95 3.23 16.97 2.61
CA LYS A 95 3.91 18.07 3.30
C LYS A 95 3.32 18.28 4.69
N ILE A 96 4.20 18.39 5.69
CA ILE A 96 3.88 18.68 7.08
C ILE A 96 4.33 20.11 7.35
N GLN A 97 3.43 20.99 7.78
CA GLN A 97 3.78 22.36 8.11
C GLN A 97 4.54 22.44 9.43
N LYS A 98 5.29 23.53 9.63
CA LYS A 98 5.89 23.80 10.94
C LYS A 98 4.80 23.80 12.01
N ASP A 99 5.07 23.15 13.14
CA ASP A 99 4.16 23.04 14.29
C ASP A 99 2.88 22.21 14.03
N GLU A 100 2.74 21.59 12.85
CA GLU A 100 1.70 20.60 12.59
C GLU A 100 2.03 19.27 13.31
N GLU A 101 1.05 18.71 14.01
CA GLU A 101 1.19 17.42 14.66
C GLU A 101 1.42 16.29 13.65
N VAL A 102 2.40 15.43 13.91
CA VAL A 102 2.63 14.22 13.11
C VAL A 102 1.64 13.14 13.55
N THR A 103 0.83 12.66 12.60
CA THR A 103 -0.25 11.69 12.86
C THR A 103 -0.17 10.51 11.91
N ILE A 104 -0.56 9.34 12.42
CA ILE A 104 -0.63 8.07 11.68
C ILE A 104 -2.06 7.50 11.72
N SER A 105 -2.36 6.50 10.89
CA SER A 105 -3.62 5.76 11.00
C SER A 105 -3.44 4.54 11.91
N TYR A 106 -4.17 4.50 13.01
CA TYR A 106 -4.37 3.29 13.81
C TYR A 106 -5.32 2.27 13.17
N VAL A 107 -6.10 2.69 12.17
CA VAL A 107 -7.04 1.81 11.47
C VAL A 107 -6.32 1.13 10.31
N PRO A 108 -6.46 -0.20 10.16
CA PRO A 108 -5.91 -0.93 9.02
C PRO A 108 -6.33 -0.32 7.68
N ASN A 109 -5.42 -0.35 6.71
CA ASN A 109 -5.66 0.12 5.34
C ASN A 109 -6.13 1.58 5.21
N ASN A 110 -5.87 2.43 6.22
CA ASN A 110 -6.32 3.82 6.26
C ASN A 110 -7.85 3.98 6.10
N ARG A 111 -8.63 2.97 6.53
CA ARG A 111 -10.09 3.05 6.56
C ARG A 111 -10.57 4.07 7.60
N ILE A 112 -11.78 4.59 7.40
CA ILE A 112 -12.48 5.37 8.42
C ILE A 112 -13.37 4.39 9.16
N ASP A 113 -12.93 4.01 10.35
CA ASP A 113 -13.71 3.11 11.18
C ASP A 113 -13.81 3.68 12.61
N PRO A 114 -14.78 4.59 12.84
CA PRO A 114 -14.99 5.18 14.16
C PRO A 114 -15.38 4.13 15.21
N ILE A 115 -16.01 3.03 14.77
CA ILE A 115 -16.39 1.92 15.65
C ILE A 115 -15.12 1.20 16.11
N TYR A 116 -14.23 0.85 15.17
CA TYR A 116 -12.92 0.26 15.48
C TYR A 116 -12.10 1.13 16.43
N LEU A 117 -12.00 2.44 16.16
CA LEU A 117 -11.25 3.36 17.03
C LEU A 117 -11.83 3.41 18.45
N TYR A 118 -13.15 3.43 18.57
CA TYR A 118 -13.79 3.44 19.88
C TYR A 118 -13.64 2.10 20.61
N GLN A 119 -13.82 0.97 19.91
CA GLN A 119 -13.73 -0.36 20.52
C GLN A 119 -12.30 -0.74 20.93
N HIS A 120 -11.30 -0.40 20.10
CA HIS A 120 -9.91 -0.81 20.35
C HIS A 120 -9.10 0.22 21.14
N PHE A 121 -9.42 1.51 21.02
CA PHE A 121 -8.64 2.59 21.63
C PHE A 121 -9.45 3.48 22.57
N GLY A 122 -10.79 3.37 22.60
CA GLY A 122 -11.64 4.28 23.38
C GLY A 122 -11.68 5.71 22.84
N ILE A 123 -11.24 5.93 21.59
CA ILE A 123 -11.06 7.27 21.01
C ILE A 123 -12.24 7.62 20.10
N ARG A 124 -12.75 8.85 20.24
CA ARG A 124 -13.60 9.50 19.23
C ARG A 124 -12.75 10.50 18.45
N CYS A 125 -12.43 10.18 17.21
CA CYS A 125 -11.54 11.03 16.41
C CYS A 125 -12.21 12.36 16.05
N SER A 126 -11.48 13.46 16.25
CA SER A 126 -11.89 14.83 15.90
C SER A 126 -10.91 15.47 14.91
N CYS A 127 -10.16 14.68 14.14
CA CYS A 127 -9.21 15.21 13.17
C CYS A 127 -9.92 16.05 12.09
N ARG A 128 -9.14 16.79 11.28
CA ARG A 128 -9.66 17.67 10.22
C ARG A 128 -10.75 17.03 9.36
N TYR A 129 -10.62 15.73 9.08
CA TYR A 129 -11.57 14.97 8.30
C TYR A 129 -12.87 14.68 9.07
N CYS A 130 -12.75 14.14 10.28
CA CYS A 130 -13.89 13.77 11.12
C CYS A 130 -14.68 14.99 11.60
N ALA A 131 -14.04 16.16 11.69
CA ALA A 131 -14.68 17.43 12.05
C ALA A 131 -15.57 17.99 10.92
N LEU A 132 -15.44 17.50 9.68
CA LEU A 132 -16.29 17.95 8.58
C LEU A 132 -17.74 17.45 8.73
N PRO A 133 -18.74 18.24 8.30
CA PRO A 133 -20.12 17.76 8.23
C PRO A 133 -20.25 16.49 7.40
N HIS A 134 -21.07 15.55 7.86
CA HIS A 134 -21.32 14.27 7.20
C HIS A 134 -21.89 14.41 5.79
N ASP A 135 -22.62 15.49 5.53
CA ASP A 135 -23.26 15.83 4.27
C ASP A 135 -22.39 16.75 3.38
N SER A 136 -21.18 17.10 3.82
CA SER A 136 -20.28 17.91 3.00
C SER A 136 -19.83 17.15 1.76
N GLU A 137 -19.89 17.80 0.59
CA GLU A 137 -19.51 17.22 -0.69
C GLU A 137 -18.08 16.65 -0.68
N TYR A 138 -17.15 17.37 -0.04
CA TYR A 138 -15.77 16.92 0.12
C TYR A 138 -15.67 15.61 0.90
N ARG A 139 -16.37 15.49 2.05
CA ARG A 139 -16.33 14.28 2.87
C ARG A 139 -16.94 13.10 2.12
N ILE A 140 -18.09 13.31 1.46
CA ILE A 140 -18.75 12.29 0.64
C ILE A 140 -17.81 11.82 -0.48
N ALA A 141 -17.17 12.74 -1.20
CA ALA A 141 -16.23 12.40 -2.27
C ALA A 141 -15.04 11.58 -1.74
N ARG A 142 -14.46 11.99 -0.61
CA ARG A 142 -13.34 11.30 0.04
C ARG A 142 -13.72 9.92 0.57
N ASP A 143 -14.90 9.75 1.15
CA ASP A 143 -15.43 8.45 1.58
C ASP A 143 -15.59 7.50 0.38
N ILE A 144 -16.14 8.01 -0.73
CA ILE A 144 -16.30 7.27 -1.98
C ILE A 144 -14.94 6.86 -2.56
N ASP A 145 -13.97 7.78 -2.60
CA ASP A 145 -12.65 7.49 -3.15
C ASP A 145 -11.87 6.47 -2.31
N ARG A 146 -11.97 6.53 -0.97
CA ARG A 146 -11.39 5.51 -0.10
C ARG A 146 -12.00 4.13 -0.31
N TYR A 147 -13.32 4.07 -0.46
CA TYR A 147 -14.02 2.84 -0.80
C TYR A 147 -13.56 2.29 -2.16
N HIS A 148 -13.43 3.16 -3.16
CA HIS A 148 -12.92 2.76 -4.48
C HIS A 148 -11.48 2.27 -4.42
N ILE A 149 -10.59 2.96 -3.70
CA ILE A 149 -9.20 2.55 -3.52
C ILE A 149 -9.13 1.14 -2.95
N GLU A 150 -9.91 0.86 -1.92
CA GLU A 150 -9.93 -0.45 -1.28
C GLU A 150 -10.44 -1.54 -2.23
N VAL A 151 -11.63 -1.36 -2.81
CA VAL A 151 -12.28 -2.40 -3.61
C VAL A 151 -11.50 -2.64 -4.90
N ILE A 152 -11.11 -1.56 -5.61
CA ILE A 152 -10.34 -1.65 -6.86
C ILE A 152 -8.93 -2.17 -6.59
N GLY A 153 -8.26 -1.68 -5.55
CA GLY A 153 -6.92 -2.14 -5.17
C GLY A 153 -6.89 -3.63 -4.85
N ALA A 154 -7.84 -4.13 -4.05
CA ALA A 154 -7.95 -5.57 -3.76
C ALA A 154 -8.23 -6.41 -5.02
N ALA A 155 -9.08 -5.93 -5.92
CA ALA A 155 -9.37 -6.62 -7.17
C ALA A 155 -8.17 -6.64 -8.12
N LEU A 156 -7.43 -5.53 -8.22
CA LEU A 156 -6.22 -5.43 -9.02
C LEU A 156 -5.12 -6.34 -8.47
N GLY A 157 -4.88 -6.32 -7.15
CA GLY A 157 -3.91 -7.20 -6.51
C GLY A 157 -4.21 -8.69 -6.73
N LYS A 158 -5.50 -9.08 -6.73
CA LYS A 158 -5.91 -10.44 -7.12
C LYS A 158 -5.55 -10.76 -8.57
N LEU A 159 -5.83 -9.87 -9.52
CA LEU A 159 -5.44 -10.07 -10.92
C LEU A 159 -3.92 -10.17 -11.06
N ALA A 160 -3.18 -9.32 -10.35
CA ALA A 160 -1.72 -9.33 -10.35
C ALA A 160 -1.11 -10.59 -9.69
N ALA A 161 -1.89 -11.36 -8.93
CA ALA A 161 -1.48 -12.64 -8.35
C ALA A 161 -1.97 -13.87 -9.14
N MET A 162 -2.86 -13.69 -10.13
CA MET A 162 -3.40 -14.79 -10.93
C MET A 162 -2.40 -15.29 -11.99
N ASP A 163 -2.60 -16.55 -12.40
CA ASP A 163 -1.96 -17.13 -13.59
C ASP A 163 -2.29 -16.32 -14.85
N THR A 164 -1.27 -16.01 -15.66
CA THR A 164 -1.34 -15.15 -16.85
C THR A 164 -2.42 -15.59 -17.83
N THR A 165 -2.66 -16.88 -17.96
CA THR A 165 -3.68 -17.47 -18.85
C THR A 165 -5.11 -17.11 -18.46
N LYS A 166 -5.33 -16.66 -17.22
CA LYS A 166 -6.65 -16.34 -16.64
C LYS A 166 -6.86 -14.85 -16.42
N VAL A 167 -5.81 -14.04 -16.57
CA VAL A 167 -5.89 -12.59 -16.35
C VAL A 167 -6.48 -11.90 -17.57
N ASN A 168 -7.51 -11.08 -17.34
CA ASN A 168 -7.95 -10.12 -18.34
C ASN A 168 -7.13 -8.84 -18.20
N TYR A 169 -6.08 -8.73 -19.02
CA TYR A 169 -5.11 -7.63 -18.97
C TYR A 169 -5.77 -6.26 -19.15
N GLY A 170 -6.61 -6.10 -20.18
CA GLY A 170 -7.33 -4.85 -20.45
C GLY A 170 -8.19 -4.37 -19.28
N LYS A 171 -8.82 -5.30 -18.54
CA LYS A 171 -9.53 -4.96 -17.29
C LYS A 171 -8.57 -4.48 -16.21
N ALA A 172 -7.44 -5.16 -16.01
CA ALA A 172 -6.45 -4.76 -15.01
C ALA A 172 -5.91 -3.34 -15.29
N CYS A 173 -5.63 -3.04 -16.57
CA CYS A 173 -5.28 -1.71 -17.06
C CYS A 173 -6.33 -0.63 -16.71
N VAL A 174 -7.62 -0.89 -16.93
CA VAL A 174 -8.69 0.04 -16.54
C VAL A 174 -8.75 0.23 -15.03
N LEU A 175 -8.64 -0.84 -14.24
CA LEU A 175 -8.60 -0.74 -12.78
C LEU A 175 -7.42 0.13 -12.31
N GLY A 176 -6.22 -0.12 -12.87
CA GLY A 176 -5.02 0.64 -12.57
C GLY A 176 -5.16 2.12 -12.93
N ARG A 177 -5.70 2.45 -14.11
CA ARG A 177 -5.91 3.83 -14.57
C ARG A 177 -6.89 4.60 -13.68
N VAL A 178 -7.99 3.95 -13.29
CA VAL A 178 -8.97 4.56 -12.37
C VAL A 178 -8.33 4.77 -11.01
N LEU A 179 -7.59 3.79 -10.49
CA LEU A 179 -6.93 3.91 -9.19
C LEU A 179 -5.85 5.01 -9.18
N TRP A 180 -5.07 5.12 -10.25
CA TRP A 180 -4.12 6.23 -10.46
C TRP A 180 -4.82 7.58 -10.42
N SER A 181 -5.93 7.75 -11.13
CA SER A 181 -6.65 9.02 -11.17
C SER A 181 -7.12 9.48 -9.80
N ILE A 182 -7.48 8.53 -8.92
CA ILE A 182 -7.87 8.84 -7.54
C ILE A 182 -6.63 9.29 -6.76
N PHE A 183 -5.54 8.54 -6.79
CA PHE A 183 -4.32 8.91 -6.06
C PHE A 183 -3.70 10.23 -6.49
N ASP A 184 -3.79 10.54 -7.79
CA ASP A 184 -3.31 11.80 -8.36
C ASP A 184 -4.13 12.99 -7.85
N MET A 185 -5.46 12.89 -7.86
CA MET A 185 -6.35 13.92 -7.31
C MET A 185 -6.18 14.11 -5.80
N GLU A 186 -5.86 13.04 -5.07
CA GLU A 186 -5.68 13.08 -3.62
C GLU A 186 -4.30 13.59 -3.17
N ASP A 187 -3.35 13.80 -4.10
CA ASP A 187 -1.92 14.04 -3.84
C ASP A 187 -1.34 13.08 -2.77
N SER A 188 -1.77 11.82 -2.80
CA SER A 188 -1.29 10.82 -1.85
C SER A 188 0.02 10.21 -2.32
N ARG A 189 0.99 10.15 -1.40
CA ARG A 189 2.30 9.48 -1.59
C ARG A 189 2.50 8.28 -0.67
N ASP A 190 1.40 7.72 -0.17
CA ASP A 190 1.46 6.55 0.70
C ASP A 190 1.72 5.25 -0.08
N TRP A 191 1.94 4.17 0.69
CA TRP A 191 2.27 2.84 0.16
C TRP A 191 1.24 2.29 -0.84
N ARG A 192 -0.01 2.75 -0.85
CA ARG A 192 -1.06 2.25 -1.76
C ARG A 192 -0.77 2.67 -3.21
N ARG A 193 -0.18 3.85 -3.40
CA ARG A 193 0.32 4.31 -4.71
C ARG A 193 1.50 3.47 -5.18
N ALA A 194 2.44 3.15 -4.27
CA ALA A 194 3.56 2.27 -4.58
C ALA A 194 3.08 0.85 -4.95
N ARG A 195 2.09 0.32 -4.22
CA ARG A 195 1.47 -0.98 -4.50
C ARG A 195 0.81 -1.02 -5.88
N LEU A 196 0.08 0.04 -6.28
CA LEU A 196 -0.48 0.14 -7.63
C LEU A 196 0.60 -0.02 -8.70
N MET A 197 1.71 0.72 -8.59
CA MET A 197 2.80 0.65 -9.57
C MET A 197 3.44 -0.74 -9.61
N TYR A 198 3.60 -1.36 -8.44
CA TYR A 198 4.15 -2.70 -8.31
C TYR A 198 3.26 -3.77 -8.92
N ASP A 199 1.95 -3.73 -8.65
CA ASP A 199 0.99 -4.66 -9.24
C ASP A 199 0.95 -4.49 -10.78
N MET A 200 0.97 -3.25 -11.27
CA MET A 200 1.05 -2.97 -12.71
C MET A 200 2.37 -3.43 -13.33
N PHE A 201 3.50 -3.30 -12.64
CA PHE A 201 4.79 -3.84 -13.09
C PHE A 201 4.70 -5.34 -13.34
N PHE A 202 4.25 -6.11 -12.34
CA PHE A 202 4.15 -7.56 -12.44
C PHE A 202 3.11 -8.01 -13.47
N LEU A 203 2.01 -7.25 -13.66
CA LEU A 203 1.05 -7.50 -14.73
C LEU A 203 1.70 -7.31 -16.10
N ASN A 204 2.35 -6.17 -16.34
CA ASN A 204 3.00 -5.88 -17.63
C ASN A 204 4.09 -6.91 -17.96
N LEU A 205 4.93 -7.25 -16.97
CA LEU A 205 6.02 -8.22 -17.13
C LEU A 205 5.48 -9.58 -17.59
N ARG A 206 4.42 -10.06 -16.94
CA ARG A 206 3.79 -11.35 -17.23
C ARG A 206 3.00 -11.40 -18.53
N HIS A 207 2.60 -10.25 -19.06
CA HIS A 207 1.95 -10.12 -20.36
C HIS A 207 2.94 -9.73 -21.47
N GLU A 208 4.25 -9.88 -21.21
CA GLU A 208 5.33 -9.58 -22.17
C GLU A 208 5.34 -8.12 -22.66
N ASN A 209 4.67 -7.21 -21.94
CA ASN A 209 4.77 -5.78 -22.17
C ASN A 209 6.00 -5.23 -21.44
N PHE A 210 7.19 -5.56 -21.94
CA PHE A 210 8.45 -5.22 -21.27
C PHE A 210 8.70 -3.72 -21.15
N THR A 211 8.25 -2.92 -22.13
CA THR A 211 8.33 -1.45 -22.06
C THR A 211 7.48 -0.91 -20.91
N GLY A 212 6.22 -1.33 -20.83
CA GLY A 212 5.34 -0.97 -19.71
C GLY A 212 5.88 -1.48 -18.37
N ALA A 213 6.44 -2.69 -18.34
CA ALA A 213 7.07 -3.25 -17.15
C ALA A 213 8.25 -2.38 -16.68
N GLY A 214 9.13 -1.94 -17.57
CA GLY A 214 10.24 -1.05 -17.22
C GLY A 214 9.77 0.29 -16.63
N TYR A 215 8.73 0.89 -17.19
CA TYR A 215 8.15 2.13 -16.65
C TYR A 215 7.49 1.92 -15.29
N PHE A 216 6.66 0.90 -15.13
CA PHE A 216 6.04 0.62 -13.83
C PHE A 216 7.06 0.17 -12.77
N ALA A 217 8.14 -0.50 -13.16
CA ALA A 217 9.25 -0.83 -12.27
C ALA A 217 9.95 0.43 -11.73
N SER A 218 10.21 1.41 -12.60
CA SER A 218 10.84 2.66 -12.19
C SER A 218 9.91 3.48 -11.29
N LEU A 219 8.63 3.61 -11.65
CA LEU A 219 7.61 4.27 -10.84
C LEU A 219 7.41 3.59 -9.47
N ALA A 220 7.36 2.26 -9.43
CA ALA A 220 7.24 1.50 -8.19
C ALA A 220 8.48 1.69 -7.29
N THR A 221 9.68 1.69 -7.87
CA THR A 221 10.92 1.91 -7.13
C THR A 221 10.94 3.30 -6.50
N VAL A 222 10.59 4.34 -7.25
CA VAL A 222 10.48 5.71 -6.72
C VAL A 222 9.43 5.81 -5.62
N ALA A 223 8.23 5.26 -5.85
CA ALA A 223 7.15 5.33 -4.88
C ALA A 223 7.49 4.58 -3.57
N TYR A 224 8.09 3.39 -3.65
CA TYR A 224 8.52 2.65 -2.46
C TYR A 224 9.70 3.31 -1.76
N ARG A 225 10.63 3.95 -2.47
CA ARG A 225 11.67 4.77 -1.84
C ARG A 225 11.05 5.87 -1.00
N ASP A 226 10.05 6.57 -1.54
CA ASP A 226 9.41 7.70 -0.87
C ASP A 226 8.62 7.27 0.38
N CYS A 227 8.03 6.08 0.36
CA CYS A 227 7.13 5.63 1.43
C CYS A 227 7.71 4.55 2.36
N GLU A 228 8.80 3.89 1.99
CA GLU A 228 9.49 2.83 2.77
C GLU A 228 11.02 3.00 2.87
N GLY A 229 11.62 3.93 2.11
CA GLY A 229 13.04 4.28 2.18
C GLY A 229 13.97 3.45 1.28
N PHE A 230 15.27 3.74 1.35
CA PHE A 230 16.30 3.14 0.48
C PHE A 230 16.56 1.64 0.69
N ASN A 231 16.19 1.11 1.84
CA ASN A 231 16.37 -0.31 2.18
C ASN A 231 15.07 -1.11 1.98
N CYS A 232 14.17 -0.64 1.11
CA CYS A 232 12.92 -1.32 0.83
C CYS A 232 13.18 -2.71 0.20
N ALA A 233 12.62 -3.76 0.80
CA ALA A 233 12.76 -5.12 0.30
C ALA A 233 12.21 -5.31 -1.12
N LYS A 234 11.24 -4.47 -1.52
CA LYS A 234 10.62 -4.51 -2.86
C LYS A 234 11.60 -4.18 -3.98
N PHE A 235 12.67 -3.43 -3.73
CA PHE A 235 13.69 -3.15 -4.75
C PHE A 235 14.35 -4.44 -5.24
N GLY A 236 14.69 -5.34 -4.32
CA GLY A 236 15.25 -6.64 -4.68
C GLY A 236 14.27 -7.51 -5.47
N GLU A 237 12.98 -7.45 -5.14
CA GLU A 237 11.93 -8.19 -5.87
C GLU A 237 11.77 -7.66 -7.31
N ILE A 238 11.62 -6.35 -7.47
CA ILE A 238 11.49 -5.69 -8.78
C ILE A 238 12.73 -5.97 -9.63
N ARG A 239 13.93 -5.75 -9.07
CA ARG A 239 15.20 -5.93 -9.78
C ARG A 239 15.37 -7.36 -10.27
N ARG A 240 15.17 -8.36 -9.40
CA ARG A 240 15.31 -9.78 -9.79
C ARG A 240 14.32 -10.16 -10.90
N ALA A 241 13.06 -9.73 -10.78
CA ALA A 241 12.03 -10.05 -11.76
C ALA A 241 12.34 -9.43 -13.13
N LEU A 242 12.75 -8.16 -13.15
CA LEU A 242 13.07 -7.47 -14.40
C LEU A 242 14.29 -8.08 -15.11
N LEU A 243 15.35 -8.40 -14.36
CA LEU A 243 16.59 -8.96 -14.92
C LEU A 243 16.43 -10.39 -15.42
N ALA A 244 15.58 -11.19 -14.78
CA ALA A 244 15.30 -12.56 -15.20
C ALA A 244 14.75 -12.61 -16.64
N GLU A 245 13.92 -11.62 -17.02
CA GLU A 245 13.31 -11.55 -18.35
C GLU A 245 14.25 -10.92 -19.40
N ILE A 246 15.12 -9.98 -18.99
CA ILE A 246 16.07 -9.33 -19.92
C ILE A 246 17.33 -10.20 -20.13
N GLY A 247 17.54 -11.25 -19.33
CA GLY A 247 18.67 -12.17 -19.45
C GLY A 247 20.01 -11.56 -19.04
N GLU A 248 20.00 -10.45 -18.31
CA GLU A 248 21.20 -9.76 -17.84
C GLU A 248 21.52 -10.08 -16.39
N VAL A 249 22.79 -10.34 -16.10
CA VAL A 249 23.29 -10.38 -14.72
C VAL A 249 23.70 -8.97 -14.34
N ASP A 250 22.89 -8.33 -13.50
CA ASP A 250 23.21 -7.00 -13.02
C ASP A 250 24.18 -7.06 -11.83
N HIS A 251 25.38 -6.50 -12.04
CA HIS A 251 26.43 -6.40 -11.03
C HIS A 251 26.38 -5.10 -10.22
N LEU A 252 25.41 -4.21 -10.48
CA LEU A 252 25.32 -2.93 -9.81
C LEU A 252 25.01 -3.10 -8.31
N LYS A 253 25.53 -2.19 -7.50
CA LYS A 253 25.06 -2.04 -6.12
C LYS A 253 23.60 -1.56 -6.15
N MET A 254 22.82 -1.96 -5.14
CA MET A 254 21.38 -1.61 -5.09
C MET A 254 21.16 -0.10 -5.16
N GLU A 255 21.97 0.69 -4.47
CA GLU A 255 21.93 2.16 -4.50
C GLU A 255 22.07 2.72 -5.93
N VAL A 256 22.99 2.16 -6.73
CA VAL A 256 23.22 2.60 -8.11
C VAL A 256 22.03 2.21 -9.00
N TRP A 257 21.47 1.02 -8.78
CA TRP A 257 20.28 0.57 -9.49
C TRP A 257 19.06 1.44 -9.16
N VAL A 258 18.85 1.80 -7.90
CA VAL A 258 17.77 2.72 -7.49
C VAL A 258 17.94 4.09 -8.16
N CYS A 259 19.16 4.65 -8.17
CA CYS A 259 19.44 5.90 -8.89
C CYS A 259 19.13 5.79 -10.39
N HIS A 260 19.44 4.66 -11.03
CA HIS A 260 19.10 4.43 -12.43
C HIS A 260 17.58 4.41 -12.67
N MET A 261 16.82 3.75 -11.79
CA MET A 261 15.36 3.76 -11.83
C MET A 261 14.79 5.16 -11.66
N GLU A 262 15.35 5.97 -10.76
CA GLU A 262 14.96 7.36 -10.59
C GLU A 262 15.19 8.19 -11.86
N GLN A 263 16.34 8.03 -12.53
CA GLN A 263 16.59 8.71 -13.79
C GLN A 263 15.62 8.27 -14.89
N THR A 264 15.25 6.99 -14.92
CA THR A 264 14.26 6.46 -15.86
C THR A 264 12.87 7.07 -15.60
N ALA A 265 12.46 7.16 -14.33
CA ALA A 265 11.20 7.80 -13.96
C ALA A 265 11.19 9.30 -14.29
N ILE A 266 12.30 10.02 -14.08
CA ILE A 266 12.44 11.44 -14.49
C ILE A 266 12.32 11.57 -16.01
N GLY A 267 12.96 10.67 -16.77
CA GLY A 267 12.84 10.65 -18.22
C GLY A 267 11.41 10.44 -18.69
N LEU A 268 10.68 9.50 -18.06
CA LEU A 268 9.26 9.28 -18.32
C LEU A 268 8.42 10.52 -18.00
N HIS A 269 8.65 11.17 -16.85
CA HIS A 269 7.93 12.40 -16.49
C HIS A 269 8.14 13.50 -17.53
N LYS A 270 9.39 13.74 -17.96
CA LYS A 270 9.69 14.72 -19.01
C LYS A 270 9.01 14.37 -20.33
N TYR A 271 9.06 13.10 -20.72
CA TYR A 271 8.38 12.61 -21.92
C TYR A 271 6.86 12.86 -21.85
N MET A 272 6.24 12.64 -20.69
CA MET A 272 4.82 12.91 -20.49
C MET A 272 4.48 14.41 -20.47
N GLU A 273 5.37 15.26 -19.95
CA GLU A 273 5.22 16.73 -19.98
C GLU A 273 5.36 17.31 -21.40
N GLU A 274 6.22 16.72 -22.23
CA GLU A 274 6.38 17.07 -23.64
C GLU A 274 5.19 16.63 -24.51
N TYR A 275 4.32 15.76 -23.99
CA TYR A 275 3.12 15.32 -24.67
C TYR A 275 2.05 16.40 -24.61
N ASP A 276 1.52 16.84 -25.76
CA ASP A 276 0.49 17.89 -25.86
C ASP A 276 -0.83 17.56 -25.10
N ASP A 277 -0.98 16.30 -24.72
CA ASP A 277 -2.14 15.71 -24.05
C ASP A 277 -1.66 14.71 -22.97
N LEU A 278 -1.43 15.22 -21.76
CA LEU A 278 -1.00 14.42 -20.60
C LEU A 278 -1.98 13.27 -20.30
N GLU A 279 -3.28 13.45 -20.53
CA GLU A 279 -4.28 12.40 -20.31
C GLU A 279 -4.02 11.23 -21.26
N ARG A 280 -3.74 11.52 -22.52
CA ARG A 280 -3.37 10.51 -23.51
C ARG A 280 -2.04 9.81 -23.18
N ALA A 281 -1.04 10.54 -22.68
CA ALA A 281 0.22 9.92 -22.25
C ALA A 281 0.01 8.93 -21.08
N ILE A 282 -0.85 9.26 -20.12
CA ILE A 282 -1.24 8.35 -19.04
C ILE A 282 -2.01 7.16 -19.59
N ASP A 283 -2.95 7.40 -20.51
CA ASP A 283 -3.76 6.36 -21.14
C ASP A 283 -2.89 5.36 -21.92
N ASP A 284 -1.87 5.84 -22.63
CA ASP A 284 -0.88 5.02 -23.30
C ASP A 284 -0.07 4.18 -22.29
N LEU A 285 0.36 4.76 -21.17
CA LEU A 285 1.06 4.03 -20.08
C LEU A 285 0.20 2.90 -19.49
N PHE A 286 -1.11 3.13 -19.36
CA PHE A 286 -2.08 2.11 -18.92
C PHE A 286 -2.67 1.29 -20.09
N ASN A 287 -2.08 1.33 -21.28
CA ASN A 287 -2.49 0.58 -22.47
C ASN A 287 -3.98 0.74 -22.85
N ALA A 288 -4.40 1.96 -23.19
CA ALA A 288 -5.79 2.27 -23.50
C ALA A 288 -6.42 1.48 -24.67
N ASN A 289 -5.60 0.91 -25.55
CA ASN A 289 -6.07 0.07 -26.64
C ASN A 289 -6.74 -1.23 -26.14
N ASP A 290 -6.40 -1.70 -24.95
CA ASP A 290 -6.97 -2.92 -24.36
C ASP A 290 -8.24 -2.66 -23.53
N TRP A 291 -8.68 -1.40 -23.44
CA TRP A 291 -9.82 -1.06 -22.61
C TRP A 291 -11.14 -1.58 -23.21
N PRO A 292 -12.00 -2.24 -22.41
CA PRO A 292 -13.31 -2.70 -22.87
C PRO A 292 -14.29 -1.56 -23.17
N MET A 293 -14.01 -0.32 -22.76
CA MET A 293 -14.82 0.87 -23.03
C MET A 293 -13.97 2.15 -22.96
N LYS A 294 -14.35 3.19 -23.72
CA LYS A 294 -13.60 4.46 -23.85
C LYS A 294 -14.19 5.67 -23.10
N ASP A 295 -15.38 5.55 -22.52
CA ASP A 295 -16.02 6.65 -21.76
C ASP A 295 -15.54 6.64 -20.30
N PRO A 296 -14.89 7.71 -19.78
CA PRO A 296 -14.34 7.74 -18.42
C PRO A 296 -15.37 7.50 -17.31
N ARG A 297 -16.61 8.01 -17.45
CA ARG A 297 -17.67 7.81 -16.45
C ARG A 297 -18.09 6.35 -16.42
N LYS A 298 -18.20 5.73 -17.60
CA LYS A 298 -18.50 4.30 -17.71
C LYS A 298 -17.35 3.46 -17.20
N MET A 299 -16.09 3.84 -17.46
CA MET A 299 -14.91 3.15 -16.92
C MET A 299 -14.91 3.14 -15.40
N ARG A 300 -15.12 4.29 -14.74
CA ARG A 300 -15.18 4.35 -13.27
C ARG A 300 -16.28 3.44 -12.73
N ARG A 301 -17.49 3.50 -13.30
CA ARG A 301 -18.61 2.63 -12.90
C ARG A 301 -18.30 1.14 -13.14
N PHE A 302 -17.66 0.82 -14.26
CA PHE A 302 -17.25 -0.53 -14.60
C PHE A 302 -16.20 -1.06 -13.62
N ALA A 303 -15.16 -0.29 -13.34
CA ALA A 303 -14.08 -0.65 -12.42
C ALA A 303 -14.63 -1.03 -11.05
N VAL A 304 -15.52 -0.20 -10.50
CA VAL A 304 -16.17 -0.44 -9.21
C VAL A 304 -17.05 -1.68 -9.25
N THR A 305 -17.92 -1.80 -10.25
CA THR A 305 -18.84 -2.96 -10.39
C THR A 305 -18.06 -4.27 -10.53
N TYR A 306 -16.99 -4.24 -11.33
CA TYR A 306 -16.13 -5.40 -11.54
C TYR A 306 -15.40 -5.79 -10.25
N ALA A 307 -14.80 -4.81 -9.57
CA ALA A 307 -14.08 -5.04 -8.34
C ALA A 307 -14.99 -5.63 -7.23
N LEU A 308 -16.24 -5.18 -7.15
CA LEU A 308 -17.23 -5.75 -6.24
C LEU A 308 -17.54 -7.22 -6.55
N ARG A 309 -17.67 -7.59 -7.84
CA ARG A 309 -17.89 -8.99 -8.23
C ARG A 309 -16.72 -9.88 -7.81
N VAL A 310 -15.50 -9.46 -8.11
CA VAL A 310 -14.25 -10.19 -7.75
C VAL A 310 -14.09 -10.33 -6.23
N ASN A 311 -14.56 -9.35 -5.45
CA ASN A 311 -14.55 -9.45 -3.99
C ASN A 311 -15.69 -10.29 -3.43
N SER A 312 -16.88 -10.28 -4.04
CA SER A 312 -18.03 -11.09 -3.60
C SER A 312 -17.84 -12.60 -3.82
N SER A 313 -17.11 -13.01 -4.87
CA SER A 313 -16.80 -14.43 -5.15
C SER A 313 -15.83 -15.09 -4.15
N VAL A 314 -15.51 -14.41 -3.05
CA VAL A 314 -14.64 -14.90 -1.96
C VAL A 314 -15.38 -14.89 -0.61
N MET A 315 -16.63 -14.41 -0.55
CA MET A 315 -17.50 -14.49 0.65
C MET A 315 -18.50 -15.65 0.61
N LEU A 316 -18.32 -16.62 -0.31
CA LEU A 316 -19.10 -17.86 -0.38
C LEU A 316 -18.19 -19.09 -0.25
#